data_AF-A0A957ZHS7-F1
#
_entry.id   AF-A0A957ZHS7-F1
#
_cell.length_a   1.000
_cell.length_b   1.000
_cell.length_c   1.000
_cell.angle_alpha   90.00
_cell.angle_beta   90.00
_cell.angle_gamma   90.00
#
_symmetry.space_group_name_H-M   'P 1'
#
loop_
_entity.id
_entity.type
_entity.pdbx_description
1 polymer ?
#
loop_
_entity_poly.entity_id
_entity_poly.type
_entity_poly.pdbx_seq_one_letter_code
_entity_poly.pdbx_strand_id
1 'polypeptide(L)'
;MSKRHDPALRDLDECGCGEGTAAATPVCVDNPPGLSRIDYRVGTYSRFVASMQARMAGKAHPALAALRTRAHDDPTIALLHACAAVDDVLTFYQERIAHEAYLRTATERLSLVQQARLLGYKPKPGVAANVHLAFTVETTPGSPESAPVPASTRVQSIPGPNELPQTFETSKA
;
A
#
# COMPACT_ATOMS: atom_id res chain seq x y z
N MET A 1 -41.74 -52.14 25.67
CA MET A 1 -42.71 -51.03 25.77
C MET A 1 -42.04 -49.77 25.26
N SER A 2 -42.29 -49.46 23.99
CA SER A 2 -41.64 -48.40 23.21
C SER A 2 -42.28 -47.05 23.53
N LYS A 3 -41.52 -46.12 24.12
CA LYS A 3 -41.92 -44.71 24.18
C LYS A 3 -41.62 -44.12 22.81
N ARG A 4 -42.69 -43.83 22.05
CA ARG A 4 -42.62 -43.14 20.76
C ARG A 4 -42.01 -41.76 21.01
N HIS A 5 -40.94 -41.43 20.29
CA HIS A 5 -40.45 -40.06 20.23
C HIS A 5 -41.53 -39.20 19.56
N ASP A 6 -41.97 -38.16 20.25
CA ASP A 6 -42.90 -37.17 19.75
C ASP A 6 -42.24 -36.35 18.63
N PRO A 7 -42.77 -36.36 17.39
CA PRO A 7 -42.18 -35.63 16.28
C PRO A 7 -42.22 -34.10 16.47
N ALA A 8 -42.99 -33.56 17.42
CA ALA A 8 -43.01 -32.14 17.75
C ALA A 8 -41.79 -31.64 18.55
N LEU A 9 -40.96 -32.55 19.08
CA LEU A 9 -39.74 -32.22 19.83
C LEU A 9 -38.46 -32.17 18.96
N ARG A 10 -38.58 -32.34 17.64
CA ARG A 10 -37.43 -32.32 16.71
C ARG A 10 -36.87 -30.92 16.42
N ASP A 11 -37.66 -29.87 16.64
CA ASP A 11 -37.30 -28.48 16.31
C ASP A 11 -36.79 -27.67 17.52
N LEU A 12 -36.55 -28.30 18.68
CA LEU A 12 -35.95 -27.61 19.83
C LEU A 12 -34.41 -27.54 19.77
N ASP A 13 -33.79 -28.01 18.69
CA ASP A 13 -32.38 -27.75 18.37
C ASP A 13 -32.18 -26.40 17.63
N GLU A 14 -33.17 -25.50 17.62
CA GLU A 14 -33.04 -24.10 17.18
C GLU A 14 -32.38 -23.19 18.24
N CYS A 15 -31.36 -23.70 18.94
CA CYS A 15 -30.36 -22.83 19.54
C CYS A 15 -29.17 -22.82 18.58
N GLY A 16 -28.90 -21.67 17.96
CA GLY A 16 -27.79 -21.40 17.04
C GLY A 16 -26.41 -21.64 17.66
N CYS A 17 -26.12 -22.88 18.04
CA CYS A 17 -24.89 -23.31 18.71
C CYS A 17 -23.73 -23.45 17.72
N GLY A 18 -23.97 -23.19 16.42
CA GLY A 18 -23.02 -23.31 15.32
C GLY A 18 -22.61 -21.99 14.64
N GLU A 19 -23.30 -20.87 14.90
CA GLU A 19 -22.96 -19.60 14.24
C GLU A 19 -21.60 -19.03 14.68
N GLY A 20 -21.06 -19.50 15.82
CA GLY A 20 -19.71 -19.18 16.31
C GLY A 20 -18.64 -20.25 16.03
N THR A 21 -18.95 -21.34 15.32
CA THR A 21 -18.00 -22.44 15.06
C THR A 21 -17.49 -22.50 13.62
N ALA A 22 -17.99 -21.62 12.75
CA ALA A 22 -17.46 -21.46 11.40
C ALA A 22 -16.23 -20.56 11.40
N ALA A 23 -15.25 -20.88 10.54
CA ALA A 23 -14.12 -19.99 10.32
C ALA A 23 -14.60 -18.67 9.69
N ALA A 24 -14.27 -17.54 10.31
CA ALA A 24 -14.62 -16.20 9.86
C ALA A 24 -13.61 -15.59 8.86
N THR A 25 -12.48 -16.27 8.62
CA THR A 25 -11.38 -15.90 7.72
C THR A 25 -10.86 -17.12 6.96
N PRO A 26 -10.34 -16.97 5.73
CA PRO A 26 -10.22 -15.71 4.99
C PRO A 26 -11.58 -15.22 4.47
N VAL A 27 -11.78 -13.91 4.42
CA VAL A 27 -12.92 -13.33 3.71
C VAL A 27 -12.67 -13.35 2.21
N CYS A 28 -13.74 -13.49 1.43
CA CYS A 28 -13.66 -13.30 -0.01
C CYS A 28 -13.27 -11.86 -0.33
N VAL A 29 -12.23 -11.69 -1.13
CA VAL A 29 -11.80 -10.39 -1.66
C VAL A 29 -12.50 -10.19 -2.99
N ASP A 30 -13.38 -9.21 -3.06
CA ASP A 30 -14.08 -8.80 -4.28
C ASP A 30 -13.98 -7.29 -4.44
N ASN A 31 -13.48 -6.85 -5.59
CA ASN A 31 -13.21 -5.44 -5.87
C ASN A 31 -13.80 -5.08 -7.23
N PRO A 32 -14.89 -4.31 -7.29
CA PRO A 32 -15.42 -3.84 -8.56
C PRO A 32 -14.40 -2.97 -9.32
N PRO A 33 -14.45 -2.95 -10.66
CA PRO A 33 -13.61 -2.06 -11.44
C PRO A 33 -13.98 -0.60 -11.12
N GLY A 34 -12.99 0.30 -11.16
CA GLY A 34 -13.26 1.73 -10.97
C GLY A 34 -13.19 2.25 -9.53
N LEU A 35 -12.73 1.46 -8.54
CA LEU A 35 -12.45 1.94 -7.18
C LEU A 35 -11.12 2.70 -6.99
N SER A 36 -11.14 3.85 -6.31
CA SER A 36 -9.93 4.63 -5.99
C SER A 36 -9.06 3.97 -4.91
N ARG A 37 -9.57 2.94 -4.25
CA ARG A 37 -8.91 2.12 -3.25
C ARG A 37 -9.44 0.69 -3.36
N ILE A 38 -8.58 -0.32 -3.27
CA ILE A 38 -9.03 -1.70 -3.18
C ILE A 38 -9.07 -2.16 -1.73
N ASP A 39 -10.10 -2.95 -1.40
CA ASP A 39 -10.21 -3.64 -0.12
C ASP A 39 -9.62 -5.04 -0.32
N TYR A 40 -8.45 -5.29 0.26
CA TYR A 40 -7.71 -6.54 0.05
C TYR A 40 -7.43 -7.29 1.37
N ARG A 41 -7.96 -6.79 2.48
CA ARG A 41 -7.81 -7.45 3.77
C ARG A 41 -8.67 -8.72 3.83
N VAL A 42 -8.03 -9.84 4.14
CA VAL A 42 -8.69 -11.16 4.28
C VAL A 42 -9.21 -11.41 5.70
N GLY A 43 -8.96 -10.49 6.64
CA GLY A 43 -9.43 -10.59 8.00
C GLY A 43 -9.00 -9.40 8.86
N THR A 44 -9.39 -9.46 10.12
CA THR A 44 -8.92 -8.60 11.20
C THR A 44 -8.46 -9.48 12.34
N TYR A 45 -7.67 -8.95 13.27
CA TYR A 45 -7.24 -9.67 14.47
C TYR A 45 -8.35 -10.51 15.13
N SER A 46 -9.52 -9.89 15.41
CA SER A 46 -10.64 -10.58 16.07
C SER A 46 -11.20 -11.73 15.24
N ARG A 47 -11.30 -11.57 13.92
CA ARG A 47 -11.78 -12.62 13.01
C ARG A 47 -10.76 -13.76 12.85
N PHE A 48 -9.46 -13.46 12.89
CA PHE A 48 -8.41 -14.49 12.90
C PHE A 48 -8.43 -15.30 14.19
N VAL A 49 -8.54 -14.66 15.36
CA VAL A 49 -8.68 -15.36 16.66
C VAL A 49 -9.91 -16.27 16.64
N ALA A 50 -11.07 -15.75 16.24
CA ALA A 50 -12.31 -16.54 16.17
C ALA A 50 -12.16 -17.74 15.24
N SER A 51 -11.55 -17.55 14.06
CA SER A 51 -11.34 -18.61 13.09
C SER A 51 -10.38 -19.69 13.59
N MET A 52 -9.30 -19.31 14.26
CA MET A 52 -8.36 -20.27 14.82
C MET A 52 -8.96 -21.05 15.99
N GLN A 53 -9.74 -20.40 16.85
CA GLN A 53 -10.46 -21.07 17.94
C GLN A 53 -11.52 -22.05 17.40
N ALA A 54 -12.27 -21.64 16.37
CA ALA A 54 -13.23 -22.49 15.67
C ALA A 54 -12.55 -23.73 15.05
N ARG A 55 -11.41 -23.55 14.38
CA ARG A 55 -10.66 -24.66 13.77
C ARG A 55 -10.03 -25.58 14.81
N MET A 56 -9.55 -25.04 15.93
CA MET A 56 -9.02 -25.84 17.06
C MET A 56 -10.10 -26.71 17.71
N ALA A 57 -11.35 -26.21 17.79
CA ALA A 57 -12.50 -26.98 18.26
C ALA A 57 -13.05 -27.98 17.21
N GLY A 58 -12.63 -27.85 15.95
CA GLY A 58 -13.14 -28.62 14.83
C GLY A 58 -12.60 -30.06 14.77
N LYS A 59 -13.40 -30.94 14.17
CA LYS A 59 -13.03 -32.37 13.97
C LYS A 59 -11.91 -32.58 12.94
N ALA A 60 -11.57 -31.55 12.16
CA ALA A 60 -10.53 -31.61 11.13
C ALA A 60 -9.11 -31.79 11.70
N HIS A 61 -8.91 -31.47 12.99
CA HIS A 61 -7.60 -31.52 13.64
C HIS A 61 -7.65 -32.34 14.94
N PRO A 62 -7.78 -33.68 14.86
CA PRO A 62 -7.97 -34.54 16.04
C PRO A 62 -6.81 -34.46 17.04
N ALA A 63 -5.58 -34.17 16.58
CA ALA A 63 -4.42 -33.97 17.43
C ALA A 63 -4.59 -32.79 18.42
N LEU A 64 -5.47 -31.82 18.10
CA LEU A 64 -5.73 -30.65 18.93
C LEU A 64 -6.93 -30.83 19.88
N ALA A 65 -7.60 -31.99 19.86
CA ALA A 65 -8.83 -32.23 20.62
C ALA A 65 -8.67 -32.15 22.15
N ALA A 66 -7.42 -32.24 22.65
CA ALA A 66 -7.08 -32.06 24.05
C ALA A 66 -7.04 -30.57 24.47
N LEU A 67 -6.90 -29.62 23.53
CA LEU A 67 -6.77 -28.19 23.78
C LEU A 67 -8.14 -27.53 23.97
N ARG A 68 -8.76 -27.81 25.12
CA ARG A 68 -10.14 -27.41 25.45
C ARG A 68 -10.26 -26.11 26.22
N THR A 69 -9.17 -25.64 26.81
CA THR A 69 -9.14 -24.38 27.56
C THR A 69 -9.47 -23.18 26.68
N ARG A 70 -10.10 -22.17 27.29
CA ARG A 70 -10.35 -20.84 26.72
C ARG A 70 -9.85 -19.74 27.65
N ALA A 71 -9.04 -20.11 28.64
CA ALA A 71 -8.49 -19.18 29.60
C ALA A 71 -7.42 -18.30 28.94
N HIS A 72 -7.41 -17.01 29.27
CA HIS A 72 -6.51 -16.04 28.66
C HIS A 72 -5.05 -16.19 29.12
N ASP A 73 -4.82 -16.88 30.24
CA ASP A 73 -3.50 -17.22 30.77
C ASP A 73 -2.92 -18.53 30.20
N ASP A 74 -3.67 -19.23 29.33
CA ASP A 74 -3.18 -20.45 28.69
C ASP A 74 -2.19 -20.14 27.54
N PRO A 75 -1.02 -20.80 27.48
CA PRO A 75 -0.01 -20.53 26.45
C PRO A 75 -0.49 -20.85 25.02
N THR A 76 -1.40 -21.82 24.85
CA THR A 76 -1.98 -22.14 23.53
C THR A 76 -2.84 -20.98 23.04
N ILE A 77 -3.67 -20.42 23.92
CA ILE A 77 -4.52 -19.27 23.60
C ILE A 77 -3.64 -18.04 23.30
N ALA A 78 -2.60 -17.81 24.11
CA ALA A 78 -1.62 -16.75 23.85
C ALA A 78 -0.94 -16.89 22.48
N LEU A 79 -0.60 -18.13 22.07
CA LEU A 79 -0.04 -18.39 20.74
C LEU A 79 -1.02 -18.05 19.62
N LEU A 80 -2.30 -18.38 19.76
CA LEU A 80 -3.33 -18.01 18.76
C LEU A 80 -3.46 -16.49 18.62
N HIS A 81 -3.41 -15.76 19.74
CA HIS A 81 -3.41 -14.30 19.73
C HIS A 81 -2.16 -13.73 19.06
N ALA A 82 -0.98 -14.30 19.31
CA ALA A 82 0.25 -13.88 18.66
C ALA A 82 0.19 -14.10 17.13
N CYS A 83 -0.29 -15.26 16.66
CA CYS A 83 -0.50 -15.52 15.24
C CYS A 83 -1.51 -14.54 14.63
N ALA A 84 -2.62 -14.26 15.31
CA ALA A 84 -3.64 -13.33 14.81
C ALA A 84 -3.10 -11.90 14.65
N ALA A 85 -2.20 -11.48 15.54
CA ALA A 85 -1.55 -10.18 15.43
C ALA A 85 -0.62 -10.12 14.21
N VAL A 86 0.14 -11.19 13.96
CA VAL A 86 0.98 -11.30 12.74
C VAL A 86 0.11 -11.27 11.49
N ASP A 87 -0.98 -12.04 11.45
CA ASP A 87 -1.88 -12.11 10.30
C ASP A 87 -2.55 -10.77 10.00
N ASP A 88 -2.94 -10.00 11.03
CA ASP A 88 -3.53 -8.66 10.87
C ASP A 88 -2.52 -7.67 10.27
N VAL A 89 -1.26 -7.73 10.70
CA VAL A 89 -0.18 -6.92 10.13
C VAL A 89 0.12 -7.33 8.69
N LEU A 90 0.17 -8.63 8.40
CA LEU A 90 0.43 -9.13 7.06
C LEU A 90 -0.67 -8.74 6.08
N THR A 91 -1.94 -8.92 6.44
CA THR A 91 -3.05 -8.56 5.56
C THR A 91 -3.12 -7.05 5.32
N PHE A 92 -2.76 -6.25 6.31
CA PHE A 92 -2.60 -4.81 6.14
C PHE A 92 -1.53 -4.45 5.10
N TYR A 93 -0.34 -5.03 5.19
CA TYR A 93 0.72 -4.76 4.21
C TYR A 93 0.39 -5.29 2.82
N GLN A 94 -0.28 -6.44 2.72
CA GLN A 94 -0.77 -6.96 1.45
C GLN A 94 -1.72 -5.97 0.76
N GLU A 95 -2.62 -5.32 1.51
CA GLU A 95 -3.50 -4.27 0.95
C GLU A 95 -2.70 -3.08 0.41
N ARG A 96 -1.67 -2.60 1.13
CA ARG A 96 -0.83 -1.49 0.62
C ARG A 96 -0.02 -1.88 -0.61
N ILE A 97 0.54 -3.10 -0.65
CA ILE A 97 1.23 -3.61 -1.84
C ILE A 97 0.27 -3.67 -3.03
N ALA A 98 -0.97 -4.13 -2.79
CA ALA A 98 -1.97 -4.23 -3.82
C ALA A 98 -2.41 -2.83 -4.33
N HIS A 99 -2.49 -1.80 -3.47
CA HIS A 99 -2.71 -0.41 -3.92
C HIS A 99 -1.63 0.06 -4.89
N GLU A 100 -0.37 -0.30 -4.64
CA GLU A 100 0.77 0.08 -5.48
C GLU A 100 0.88 -0.72 -6.79
N ALA A 101 0.01 -1.71 -7.03
CA ALA A 101 0.01 -2.52 -8.25
C ALA A 101 -0.80 -1.93 -9.41
N TYR A 102 -1.67 -0.94 -9.16
CA TYR A 102 -2.54 -0.35 -10.18
C TYR A 102 -2.37 1.17 -10.28
N LEU A 103 -2.38 1.70 -11.51
CA LEU A 103 -2.11 3.13 -11.78
C LEU A 103 -3.04 4.08 -11.04
N ARG A 104 -4.29 3.65 -10.80
CA ARG A 104 -5.32 4.49 -10.20
C ARG A 104 -5.33 4.47 -8.68
N THR A 105 -4.72 3.45 -8.07
CA THR A 105 -4.67 3.28 -6.62
C THR A 105 -3.29 3.52 -6.05
N ALA A 106 -2.24 3.48 -6.87
CA ALA A 106 -0.86 3.69 -6.45
C ALA A 106 -0.67 5.12 -5.94
N THR A 107 -0.02 5.23 -4.78
CA THR A 107 0.26 6.51 -4.12
C THR A 107 1.75 6.87 -4.22
N GLU A 108 2.61 5.86 -4.29
CA GLU A 108 4.05 6.07 -4.39
C GLU A 108 4.46 6.47 -5.81
N ARG A 109 5.20 7.57 -5.92
CA ARG A 109 5.71 8.06 -7.20
C ARG A 109 6.56 7.01 -7.91
N LEU A 110 7.32 6.21 -7.15
CA LEU A 110 8.14 5.15 -7.72
C LEU A 110 7.28 4.12 -8.45
N SER A 111 6.21 3.63 -7.82
CA SER A 111 5.27 2.67 -8.40
C SER A 111 4.66 3.20 -9.69
N LEU A 112 4.15 4.43 -9.68
CA LEU A 112 3.57 5.08 -10.86
C LEU A 112 4.58 5.18 -12.02
N VAL A 113 5.82 5.57 -11.73
CA VAL A 113 6.89 5.66 -12.75
C VAL A 113 7.22 4.28 -13.31
N GLN A 114 7.33 3.24 -12.48
CA GLN A 114 7.64 1.89 -12.96
C GLN A 114 6.49 1.29 -13.78
N GLN A 115 5.25 1.47 -13.33
CA GLN A 115 4.07 1.05 -14.09
C GLN A 115 3.96 1.79 -15.43
N ALA A 116 4.17 3.11 -15.44
CA ALA A 116 4.21 3.90 -16.68
C ALA A 116 5.27 3.40 -17.68
N ARG A 117 6.45 3.00 -17.18
CA ARG A 117 7.53 2.46 -18.03
C ARG A 117 7.16 1.16 -18.73
N LEU A 118 6.33 0.31 -18.09
CA LEU A 118 5.82 -0.91 -18.73
C LEU A 118 4.95 -0.59 -19.96
N LEU A 119 4.30 0.57 -19.97
CA LEU A 119 3.52 1.08 -21.11
C LEU A 119 4.37 1.83 -22.14
N GLY A 120 5.70 1.86 -21.98
CA GLY A 120 6.61 2.65 -22.82
C GLY A 120 6.58 4.16 -22.53
N TYR A 121 5.86 4.60 -21.48
CA TYR A 121 5.83 6.00 -21.08
C TYR A 121 6.87 6.30 -20.00
N LYS A 122 7.68 7.33 -20.24
CA LYS A 122 8.62 7.87 -19.25
C LYS A 122 8.13 9.24 -18.80
N PRO A 123 7.67 9.40 -17.55
CA PRO A 123 7.29 10.70 -17.01
C PRO A 123 8.44 11.71 -17.15
N LYS A 124 8.10 12.96 -17.49
CA LYS A 124 9.09 14.03 -17.66
C LYS A 124 9.94 14.15 -16.39
N PRO A 125 11.28 14.12 -16.50
CA PRO A 125 12.15 14.38 -15.36
C PRO A 125 12.03 15.85 -14.94
N GLY A 126 12.61 16.19 -13.78
CA GLY A 126 12.93 17.58 -13.49
C GLY A 126 13.87 18.10 -14.57
N VAL A 127 13.47 19.16 -15.27
CA VAL A 127 14.28 19.82 -16.30
C VAL A 127 14.78 21.16 -15.77
N ALA A 128 15.99 21.54 -16.16
CA ALA A 128 16.52 22.86 -15.83
C ALA A 128 15.72 23.95 -16.54
N ALA A 129 15.61 25.12 -15.90
CA ALA A 129 15.01 26.30 -16.53
C ALA A 129 15.90 26.79 -17.69
N ASN A 130 15.27 27.28 -18.75
CA ASN A 130 15.93 27.84 -19.93
C ASN A 130 15.44 29.26 -20.20
N VAL A 131 16.36 30.15 -20.56
CA VAL A 131 16.07 31.55 -20.93
C VAL A 131 17.04 32.00 -22.01
N HIS A 132 16.59 32.93 -22.86
CA HIS A 132 17.45 33.60 -23.83
C HIS A 132 18.10 34.82 -23.19
N LEU A 133 19.42 34.94 -23.32
CA LEU A 133 20.20 36.08 -22.85
C LEU A 133 20.73 36.87 -24.04
N ALA A 134 20.69 38.19 -23.94
CA ALA A 134 21.32 39.09 -24.89
C ALA A 134 22.43 39.87 -24.17
N PHE A 135 23.63 39.88 -24.76
CA PHE A 135 24.78 40.59 -24.22
C PHE A 135 25.01 41.86 -25.03
N THR A 136 25.13 42.99 -24.34
CA THR A 136 25.61 44.24 -24.93
C THR A 136 27.03 44.46 -24.44
N VAL A 137 27.98 44.65 -25.36
CA VAL A 137 29.41 44.79 -25.05
C VAL A 137 29.86 46.20 -25.42
N GLU A 138 30.51 46.89 -24.48
CA GLU A 138 31.09 48.22 -24.72
C GLU A 138 32.42 48.12 -25.48
N THR A 139 32.68 49.07 -26.38
CA THR A 139 33.89 49.10 -27.22
C THR A 139 34.81 50.25 -26.82
N THR A 140 36.10 49.98 -26.69
CA THR A 140 37.15 50.99 -26.41
C THR A 140 38.23 50.96 -27.52
N PRO A 141 39.03 52.03 -27.70
CA PRO A 141 40.12 52.02 -28.68
C PRO A 141 41.08 50.83 -28.44
N GLY A 142 41.23 49.96 -29.44
CA GLY A 142 42.01 48.71 -29.35
C GLY A 142 41.21 47.45 -28.99
N SER A 143 39.89 47.55 -28.78
CA SER A 143 39.01 46.40 -28.59
C SER A 143 38.85 45.57 -29.89
N PRO A 144 38.68 44.24 -29.78
CA PRO A 144 38.43 43.39 -30.94
C PRO A 144 37.04 43.65 -31.57
N GLU A 145 36.91 43.41 -32.87
CA GLU A 145 35.64 43.57 -33.62
C GLU A 145 34.55 42.57 -33.18
N SER A 146 34.93 41.45 -32.56
CA SER A 146 33.99 40.46 -32.04
C SER A 146 34.43 39.97 -30.66
N ALA A 147 33.44 39.73 -29.79
CA ALA A 147 33.63 39.14 -28.47
C ALA A 147 32.84 37.83 -28.40
N PRO A 148 33.50 36.65 -28.49
CA PRO A 148 32.80 35.38 -28.40
C PRO A 148 32.28 35.15 -26.98
N VAL A 149 31.04 34.71 -26.85
CA VAL A 149 30.48 34.21 -25.59
C VAL A 149 30.48 32.69 -25.65
N PRO A 150 31.45 32.00 -25.01
CA PRO A 150 31.53 30.56 -25.09
C PRO A 150 30.33 29.91 -24.38
N ALA A 151 30.03 28.67 -24.75
CA ALA A 151 29.20 27.79 -23.94
C ALA A 151 29.78 27.66 -22.52
N SER A 152 28.93 27.38 -21.54
CA SER A 152 29.27 27.36 -20.11
C SER A 152 29.68 28.71 -19.51
N THR A 153 29.37 29.82 -20.18
CA THR A 153 29.45 31.15 -19.57
C THR A 153 28.42 31.23 -18.45
N ARG A 154 28.88 31.42 -17.22
CA ARG A 154 28.04 31.49 -16.02
C ARG A 154 27.36 32.85 -15.91
N VAL A 155 26.05 32.84 -15.72
CA VAL A 155 25.23 34.04 -15.49
C VAL A 155 24.38 33.80 -14.25
N GLN A 156 24.16 34.83 -13.44
CA GLN A 156 23.37 34.74 -12.22
C GLN A 156 22.16 35.66 -12.31
N SER A 157 21.00 35.19 -11.85
CA SER A 157 19.82 36.05 -11.74
C SER A 157 19.98 37.04 -10.59
N ILE A 158 19.32 38.19 -10.71
CA ILE A 158 19.14 39.12 -9.61
C ILE A 158 17.89 38.67 -8.85
N PRO A 159 17.99 38.21 -7.59
CA PRO A 159 16.83 37.73 -6.85
C PRO A 159 15.91 38.88 -6.43
N GLY A 160 14.60 38.59 -6.29
CA GLY A 160 13.67 39.48 -5.58
C GLY A 160 13.87 39.44 -4.05
N PRO A 161 13.10 40.25 -3.29
CA PRO A 161 13.12 40.20 -1.83
C PRO A 161 12.80 38.79 -1.31
N ASN A 162 13.66 38.26 -0.44
CA ASN A 162 13.58 36.89 0.12
C ASN A 162 13.80 35.73 -0.88
N GLU A 163 14.37 35.99 -2.06
CA GLU A 163 14.75 34.94 -3.01
C GLU A 163 16.27 34.68 -3.00
N LEU A 164 16.67 33.49 -3.45
CA LEU A 164 18.07 33.13 -3.66
C LEU A 164 18.45 33.32 -5.14
N PRO A 165 19.63 33.87 -5.45
CA PRO A 165 20.12 33.95 -6.82
C PRO A 165 20.16 32.57 -7.49
N GLN A 166 19.68 32.48 -8.73
CA GLN A 166 19.75 31.27 -9.55
C GLN A 166 20.93 31.36 -10.50
N THR A 167 21.74 30.30 -10.57
CA THR A 167 22.90 30.23 -11.46
C THR A 167 22.52 29.51 -12.74
N PHE A 168 22.86 30.12 -13.87
CA PHE A 168 22.66 29.62 -15.23
C PHE A 168 23.99 29.50 -15.97
N GLU A 169 24.00 28.72 -17.04
CA GLU A 169 25.12 28.58 -17.96
C GLU A 169 24.63 28.65 -19.42
N THR A 170 25.40 29.29 -20.30
CA THR A 170 25.08 29.32 -21.75
C THR A 170 25.20 27.92 -22.36
N SER A 171 24.13 27.45 -22.99
CA SER A 171 24.09 26.08 -23.54
C SER A 171 24.87 25.93 -24.86
N LYS A 172 25.03 27.02 -25.63
CA LYS A 172 25.72 27.07 -26.92
C LYS A 172 26.41 28.43 -27.06
N ALA A 173 27.48 28.47 -27.86
CA ALA A 173 28.11 29.69 -28.36
C ALA A 173 27.30 30.29 -29.52
#